data_AF-A0A7Y0DSY3-F1
#
_entry.id   AF-A0A7Y0DSY3-F1
#
_cell.length_a   1.000
_cell.length_b   1.000
_cell.length_c   1.000
_cell.angle_alpha   90.00
_cell.angle_beta   90.00
_cell.angle_gamma   90.00
#
_symmetry.space_group_name_H-M   'P 1'
#
loop_
_entity.id
_entity.type
_entity.pdbx_description
1 polymer ?
#
loop_
_entity_poly.entity_id
_entity_poly.type
_entity_poly.pdbx_seq_one_letter_code
_entity_poly.pdbx_strand_id
1 'polypeptide(L)'
;MKYILFTSFLGLVSFFGTSAEQPLYKECSKCSSIEQFEVAAKAESKLNKPLNVYVMNLDKGNIEKFKVSKVISGYRTIPGGGEPDGNGGKVPDRKIPIYSVSTTSYGVEQNVLNTFYALSSAKNSLKNSLAEMEADVVPTSIANSAWDLVGASSVQNSVSDHYNQYNGVLDKVVNLTNIAGQLSGIVEIDKVMIEVSFNDKSTAIFSLYAIINGKLIWDFEHGTDVDNNMIEPSLSTTRAEQYVFEKGGASVFSDFYDAATRAGVTFIGSSGSTGRVTCVNKGIGKYICTYTR
;
A
#
# COMPACT_ATOMS: atom_id res chain seq x y z
N MET A 1 46.73 -8.40 59.66
CA MET A 1 45.41 -8.07 59.05
C MET A 1 44.86 -9.31 58.39
N LYS A 2 43.68 -9.76 58.84
CA LYS A 2 42.94 -10.92 58.31
C LYS A 2 42.10 -10.44 57.11
N TYR A 3 42.14 -11.16 56.00
CA TYR A 3 41.11 -11.05 54.96
C TYR A 3 40.53 -12.44 54.70
N ILE A 4 39.23 -12.55 54.99
CA ILE A 4 38.38 -13.71 54.75
C ILE A 4 37.82 -13.56 53.33
N LEU A 5 38.09 -14.52 52.46
CA LEU A 5 37.47 -14.63 51.14
C LEU A 5 36.18 -15.47 51.27
N PHE A 6 35.04 -14.81 51.10
CA PHE A 6 33.73 -15.45 50.98
C PHE A 6 33.42 -15.65 49.49
N THR A 7 33.56 -16.87 49.01
CA THR A 7 33.05 -17.30 47.69
C THR A 7 31.55 -17.61 47.81
N SER A 8 30.71 -16.71 47.31
CA SER A 8 29.27 -16.92 47.16
C SER A 8 28.95 -17.32 45.73
N PHE A 9 28.63 -18.61 45.56
CA PHE A 9 28.16 -19.22 44.32
C PHE A 9 26.67 -18.85 44.14
N LEU A 10 26.38 -17.80 43.36
CA LEU A 10 25.00 -17.50 42.94
C LEU A 10 24.66 -18.32 41.69
N GLY A 11 23.81 -19.33 41.86
CA GLY A 11 23.21 -20.07 40.76
C GLY A 11 22.28 -19.18 39.94
N LEU A 12 22.63 -18.94 38.68
CA LEU A 12 21.73 -18.41 37.67
C LEU A 12 20.64 -19.46 37.39
N VAL A 13 19.45 -19.26 37.94
CA VAL A 13 18.25 -19.96 37.50
C VAL A 13 17.72 -19.23 36.28
N SER A 14 18.03 -19.75 35.09
CA SER A 14 17.50 -19.26 33.82
C SER A 14 16.01 -19.61 33.73
N PHE A 15 15.13 -18.68 34.06
CA PHE A 15 13.71 -18.77 33.74
C PHE A 15 13.56 -18.65 32.22
N PHE A 16 13.31 -19.78 31.54
CA PHE A 16 12.78 -19.77 30.18
C PHE A 16 11.35 -19.24 30.22
N GLY A 17 11.20 -17.92 30.14
CA GLY A 17 9.90 -17.30 29.92
C GLY A 17 9.38 -17.73 28.55
N THR A 18 8.27 -18.46 28.52
CA THR A 18 7.48 -18.63 27.29
C THR A 18 7.00 -17.25 26.87
N SER A 19 7.62 -16.66 25.84
CA SER A 19 7.10 -15.43 25.24
C SER A 19 5.69 -15.74 24.76
N ALA A 20 4.68 -15.16 25.40
CA ALA A 20 3.31 -15.22 24.92
C ALA A 20 3.31 -14.70 23.47
N GLU A 21 2.83 -15.52 22.53
CA GLU A 21 2.76 -15.14 21.13
C GLU A 21 1.86 -13.91 21.00
N GLN A 22 2.37 -12.85 20.38
CA GLN A 22 1.62 -11.60 20.27
C GLN A 22 0.36 -11.82 19.43
N PRO A 23 -0.78 -11.23 19.83
CA PRO A 23 -2.00 -11.30 19.04
C PRO A 23 -1.79 -10.70 17.66
N LEU A 24 -2.38 -11.30 16.63
CA LEU A 24 -2.34 -10.78 15.27
C LEU A 24 -3.59 -9.95 15.00
N TYR A 25 -3.43 -8.74 14.48
CA TYR A 25 -4.52 -7.87 14.02
C TYR A 25 -4.54 -7.87 12.49
N LYS A 26 -5.72 -8.05 11.89
CA LYS A 26 -5.91 -8.06 10.44
C LYS A 26 -7.08 -7.16 10.05
N GLU A 27 -6.84 -6.18 9.18
CA GLU A 27 -7.92 -5.40 8.59
C GLU A 27 -8.59 -6.16 7.42
N CYS A 28 -9.91 -6.11 7.38
CA CYS A 28 -10.76 -6.62 6.31
C CYS A 28 -11.91 -5.65 6.04
N SER A 29 -11.66 -4.62 5.22
CA SER A 29 -12.65 -3.61 4.83
C SER A 29 -13.88 -4.20 4.13
N LYS A 30 -13.73 -5.35 3.44
CA LYS A 30 -14.82 -6.05 2.75
C LYS A 30 -15.66 -6.95 3.65
N CYS A 31 -15.18 -7.32 4.84
CA CYS A 31 -15.88 -8.26 5.72
C CYS A 31 -17.15 -7.63 6.30
N SER A 32 -18.27 -8.31 6.19
CA SER A 32 -19.59 -7.88 6.68
C SER A 32 -20.39 -8.98 7.38
N SER A 33 -19.97 -10.24 7.30
CA SER A 33 -20.60 -11.37 7.99
C SER A 33 -19.56 -12.20 8.72
N ILE A 34 -19.97 -12.90 9.78
CA ILE A 34 -19.06 -13.71 10.61
C ILE A 34 -18.25 -14.72 9.79
N GLU A 35 -18.83 -15.29 8.74
CA GLU A 35 -18.16 -16.23 7.84
C GLU A 35 -17.00 -15.57 7.07
N GLN A 36 -17.19 -14.31 6.64
CA GLN A 36 -16.13 -13.56 5.96
C GLN A 36 -14.99 -13.21 6.91
N PHE A 37 -15.32 -12.80 8.15
CA PHE A 37 -14.33 -12.58 9.21
C PHE A 37 -13.57 -13.88 9.52
N GLU A 38 -14.27 -15.01 9.58
CA GLU A 38 -13.65 -16.33 9.80
C GLU A 38 -12.72 -16.74 8.65
N VAL A 39 -13.12 -16.54 7.39
CA VAL A 39 -12.28 -16.81 6.22
C VAL A 39 -11.00 -15.96 6.26
N ALA A 40 -11.12 -14.67 6.59
CA ALA A 40 -9.96 -13.80 6.76
C ALA A 40 -9.03 -14.28 7.88
N ALA A 41 -9.58 -14.72 9.01
CA ALA A 41 -8.78 -15.27 10.10
C ALA A 41 -8.05 -16.57 9.71
N LYS A 42 -8.71 -17.47 8.96
CA LYS A 42 -8.11 -18.73 8.48
C LYS A 42 -6.90 -18.50 7.56
N ALA A 43 -6.93 -17.43 6.78
CA ALA A 43 -5.83 -17.08 5.87
C ALA A 43 -4.50 -16.83 6.63
N GLU A 44 -4.59 -16.35 7.88
CA GLU A 44 -3.43 -16.07 8.74
C GLU A 44 -2.92 -17.29 9.53
N SER A 45 -3.52 -18.46 9.35
CA SER A 45 -3.18 -19.66 10.11
C SER A 45 -1.78 -20.20 9.78
N LYS A 46 -1.00 -20.50 10.83
CA LYS A 46 0.37 -21.02 10.72
C LYS A 46 0.42 -22.50 11.09
N LEU A 47 1.23 -23.26 10.35
CA LEU A 47 1.34 -24.71 10.55
C LEU A 47 1.84 -25.04 11.97
N ASN A 48 1.07 -25.85 12.69
CA ASN A 48 1.32 -26.30 14.07
C ASN A 48 1.53 -25.15 15.07
N LYS A 49 0.96 -23.97 14.79
CA LYS A 49 1.03 -22.78 15.65
C LYS A 49 -0.36 -22.17 15.79
N PRO A 50 -1.11 -22.54 16.84
CA PRO A 50 -2.39 -21.91 17.13
C PRO A 50 -2.19 -20.42 17.45
N LEU A 51 -2.97 -19.55 16.81
CA LEU A 51 -2.84 -18.10 16.90
C LEU A 51 -4.19 -17.47 17.23
N ASN A 52 -4.18 -16.41 18.03
CA ASN A 52 -5.34 -15.53 18.15
C ASN A 52 -5.26 -14.44 17.08
N VAL A 53 -6.29 -14.36 16.23
CA VAL A 53 -6.42 -13.39 15.14
C VAL A 53 -7.64 -12.50 15.42
N TYR A 54 -7.41 -11.20 15.48
CA TYR A 54 -8.44 -10.17 15.53
C TYR A 54 -8.65 -9.67 14.10
N VAL A 55 -9.84 -9.88 13.57
CA VAL A 55 -10.22 -9.40 12.25
C VAL A 55 -11.09 -8.16 12.42
N MET A 56 -10.67 -7.06 11.81
CA MET A 56 -11.21 -5.72 12.02
C MET A 56 -11.79 -5.18 10.72
N ASN A 57 -13.00 -4.64 10.77
CA ASN A 57 -13.50 -3.74 9.75
C ASN A 57 -13.63 -2.34 10.37
N LEU A 58 -12.59 -1.52 10.15
CA LEU A 58 -12.52 -0.17 10.73
C LEU A 58 -13.56 0.77 10.14
N ASP A 59 -13.99 0.56 8.90
CA ASP A 59 -14.99 1.39 8.23
C ASP A 59 -16.41 1.12 8.76
N LYS A 60 -16.70 -0.14 9.09
CA LYS A 60 -18.00 -0.57 9.64
C LYS A 60 -18.06 -0.59 11.16
N GLY A 61 -16.92 -0.45 11.85
CA GLY A 61 -16.87 -0.49 13.31
C GLY A 61 -17.09 -1.89 13.90
N ASN A 62 -16.72 -2.95 13.17
CA ASN A 62 -16.84 -4.34 13.62
C ASN A 62 -15.46 -4.97 13.87
N ILE A 63 -15.34 -5.77 14.94
CA ILE A 63 -14.14 -6.56 15.25
C ILE A 63 -14.56 -7.91 15.80
N GLU A 64 -13.91 -8.96 15.31
CA GLU A 64 -14.14 -10.34 15.71
C GLU A 64 -12.81 -11.00 16.08
N LYS A 65 -12.84 -11.90 17.07
CA LYS A 65 -11.65 -12.64 17.53
C LYS A 65 -11.81 -14.12 17.26
N PHE A 66 -10.79 -14.71 16.65
CA PHE A 66 -10.73 -16.14 16.38
C PHE A 66 -9.44 -16.74 16.91
N LYS A 67 -9.53 -17.97 17.44
CA LYS A 67 -8.36 -18.85 17.56
C LYS A 67 -8.30 -19.72 16.32
N VAL A 68 -7.23 -19.59 15.56
CA VAL A 68 -7.01 -20.37 14.33
C VAL A 68 -5.93 -21.42 14.57
N SER A 69 -6.12 -22.61 14.00
CA SER A 69 -5.12 -23.69 14.08
C SER A 69 -5.02 -24.38 12.73
N LYS A 70 -3.80 -24.54 12.22
CA LYS A 70 -3.51 -25.27 10.99
C LYS A 70 -2.68 -26.49 11.31
N VAL A 71 -3.18 -27.67 10.98
CA VAL A 71 -2.54 -28.95 11.24
C VAL A 71 -2.46 -29.78 9.98
N ILE A 72 -1.49 -30.71 9.90
CA ILE A 72 -1.48 -31.72 8.85
C ILE A 72 -2.57 -32.73 9.18
N SER A 73 -3.58 -32.85 8.31
CA SER A 73 -4.68 -33.80 8.46
C SER A 73 -4.42 -35.12 7.73
N GLY A 74 -3.44 -35.16 6.83
CA GLY A 74 -3.07 -36.37 6.10
C GLY A 74 -2.02 -36.12 5.04
N TYR A 75 -1.84 -37.10 4.14
CA TYR A 75 -0.95 -37.00 3.00
C TYR A 75 -1.64 -37.55 1.75
N ARG A 76 -1.49 -36.85 0.62
CA ARG A 76 -1.80 -37.38 -0.71
C ARG A 76 -0.52 -37.91 -1.32
N THR A 77 -0.55 -39.14 -1.81
CA THR A 77 0.57 -39.72 -2.57
C THR A 77 0.40 -39.39 -4.05
N ILE A 78 1.43 -38.80 -4.65
CA ILE A 78 1.59 -38.75 -6.10
C ILE A 78 2.48 -39.93 -6.49
N PRO A 79 1.96 -40.89 -7.26
CA PRO A 79 2.76 -42.03 -7.69
C PRO A 79 3.91 -41.55 -8.57
N GLY A 80 5.10 -42.10 -8.32
CA GLY A 80 6.24 -41.87 -9.19
C GLY A 80 6.11 -42.63 -10.52
N GLY A 81 6.70 -42.06 -11.58
CA GLY A 81 6.75 -42.67 -12.91
C GLY A 81 8.08 -43.37 -13.19
N GLY A 82 8.28 -43.79 -14.43
CA GLY A 82 9.59 -44.22 -14.92
C GLY A 82 10.59 -43.05 -14.95
N GLU A 83 11.86 -43.35 -14.69
CA GLU A 83 12.93 -42.35 -14.81
C GLU A 83 13.08 -41.87 -16.27
N PRO A 84 13.25 -40.55 -16.49
CA PRO A 84 13.29 -39.98 -17.83
C PRO A 84 14.59 -40.27 -18.59
N ASP A 85 15.59 -40.88 -17.95
CA ASP A 85 16.90 -41.16 -18.51
C ASP A 85 16.96 -42.45 -19.35
N GLY A 86 15.85 -43.21 -19.41
CA GLY A 86 15.74 -44.43 -20.20
C GLY A 86 16.42 -45.66 -19.59
N ASN A 87 16.97 -45.56 -18.38
CA ASN A 87 17.66 -46.68 -17.71
C ASN A 87 16.71 -47.62 -16.94
N GLY A 88 15.39 -47.40 -17.03
CA GLY A 88 14.38 -48.29 -16.45
C GLY A 88 14.20 -48.17 -14.94
N GLY A 89 14.76 -47.15 -14.29
CA GLY A 89 14.50 -46.86 -12.88
C GLY A 89 13.11 -46.28 -12.63
N LYS A 90 12.72 -46.19 -11.35
CA LYS A 90 11.44 -45.63 -10.91
C LYS A 90 11.68 -44.42 -10.03
N VAL A 91 11.03 -43.31 -10.36
CA VAL A 91 10.96 -42.16 -9.46
C VAL A 91 10.16 -42.59 -8.22
N PRO A 92 10.61 -42.31 -6.99
CA PRO A 92 9.86 -42.65 -5.80
C PRO A 92 8.57 -41.83 -5.68
N ASP A 93 7.57 -42.42 -5.05
CA ASP A 93 6.31 -41.73 -4.73
C ASP A 93 6.55 -40.49 -3.88
N ARG A 94 5.84 -39.40 -4.20
CA ARG A 94 5.91 -38.14 -3.45
C ARG A 94 4.70 -38.00 -2.53
N LYS A 95 4.93 -37.84 -1.23
CA LYS A 95 3.88 -37.51 -0.26
C LYS A 95 3.72 -36.00 -0.14
N ILE A 96 2.54 -35.50 -0.45
CA ILE A 96 2.16 -34.10 -0.29
C ILE A 96 1.27 -33.98 0.94
N PRO A 97 1.62 -33.14 1.93
CA PRO A 97 0.79 -32.93 3.11
C PRO A 97 -0.55 -32.30 2.72
N ILE A 98 -1.62 -32.81 3.33
CA ILE A 98 -2.95 -32.22 3.29
C ILE A 98 -3.12 -31.47 4.61
N TYR A 99 -3.59 -30.23 4.53
CA TYR A 99 -3.78 -29.38 5.69
C TYR A 99 -5.26 -29.28 6.05
N SER A 100 -5.55 -29.26 7.35
CA SER A 100 -6.83 -28.84 7.90
C SER A 100 -6.65 -27.56 8.69
N VAL A 101 -7.59 -26.62 8.53
CA VAL A 101 -7.62 -25.35 9.27
C VAL A 101 -8.91 -25.32 10.08
N SER A 102 -8.77 -25.16 11.40
CA SER A 102 -9.90 -24.97 12.31
C SER A 102 -9.89 -23.58 12.92
N THR A 103 -11.07 -23.15 13.35
CA THR A 103 -11.38 -21.83 13.87
C THR A 103 -12.33 -21.96 15.04
N THR A 104 -12.16 -21.09 16.03
CA THR A 104 -13.11 -20.96 17.14
C THR A 104 -13.27 -19.47 17.44
N SER A 105 -14.49 -18.98 17.46
CA SER A 105 -14.80 -17.58 17.78
C SER A 105 -14.78 -17.36 19.30
N TYR A 106 -14.29 -16.20 19.71
CA TYR A 106 -14.23 -15.76 21.09
C TYR A 106 -14.70 -14.31 21.19
N GLY A 107 -15.16 -13.92 22.38
CA GLY A 107 -15.38 -12.51 22.70
C GLY A 107 -14.08 -11.70 22.65
N VAL A 108 -14.17 -10.47 22.16
CA VAL A 108 -13.07 -9.50 22.15
C VAL A 108 -12.95 -8.87 23.53
N GLU A 109 -11.73 -8.78 24.06
CA GLU A 109 -11.45 -8.15 25.34
C GLU A 109 -11.80 -6.65 25.33
N GLN A 110 -12.32 -6.12 26.45
CA GLN A 110 -12.80 -4.73 26.53
C GLN A 110 -11.71 -3.69 26.20
N ASN A 111 -10.47 -3.90 26.63
CA ASN A 111 -9.35 -3.02 26.30
C ASN A 111 -9.05 -3.02 24.79
N VAL A 112 -9.18 -4.19 24.13
CA VAL A 112 -9.01 -4.32 22.68
C VAL A 112 -10.17 -3.63 21.96
N LEU A 113 -11.41 -3.81 22.42
CA LEU A 113 -12.58 -3.09 21.90
C LEU A 113 -12.42 -1.57 21.98
N ASN A 114 -11.98 -1.05 23.14
CA ASN A 114 -11.77 0.39 23.31
C ASN A 114 -10.72 0.93 22.33
N THR A 115 -9.61 0.20 22.17
CA THR A 115 -8.54 0.57 21.24
C THR A 115 -9.03 0.50 19.79
N PHE A 116 -9.80 -0.53 19.45
CA PHE A 116 -10.42 -0.68 18.14
C PHE A 116 -11.37 0.48 17.79
N TYR A 117 -12.26 0.87 18.71
CA TYR A 117 -13.18 1.99 18.47
C TYR A 117 -12.45 3.33 18.36
N ALA A 118 -11.40 3.54 19.17
CA ALA A 118 -10.54 4.71 19.02
C ALA A 118 -9.85 4.73 17.65
N LEU A 119 -9.34 3.58 17.19
CA LEU A 119 -8.69 3.45 15.89
C LEU A 119 -9.68 3.70 14.73
N SER A 120 -10.86 3.08 14.78
CA SER A 120 -11.94 3.28 13.81
C SER A 120 -12.37 4.75 13.75
N SER A 121 -12.55 5.39 14.91
CA SER A 121 -12.88 6.82 14.99
C SER A 121 -11.77 7.70 14.41
N ALA A 122 -10.50 7.42 14.74
CA ALA A 122 -9.36 8.15 14.19
C ALA A 122 -9.25 8.00 12.67
N LYS A 123 -9.45 6.79 12.13
CA LYS A 123 -9.45 6.51 10.69
C LYS A 123 -10.56 7.30 9.98
N ASN A 124 -11.77 7.28 10.52
CA ASN A 124 -12.91 8.00 9.95
C ASN A 124 -12.72 9.52 10.03
N SER A 125 -12.16 10.03 11.13
CA SER A 125 -11.82 11.45 11.27
C SER A 125 -10.77 11.90 10.27
N LEU A 126 -9.72 11.09 10.06
CA LEU A 126 -8.72 11.34 9.02
C LEU A 126 -9.38 11.37 7.64
N LYS A 127 -10.12 10.31 7.29
CA LYS A 127 -10.83 10.18 6.00
C LYS A 127 -11.68 11.40 5.68
N ASN A 128 -12.44 11.91 6.65
CA ASN A 128 -13.27 13.10 6.44
C ASN A 128 -12.45 14.36 6.13
N SER A 129 -11.29 14.54 6.78
CA SER A 129 -10.39 15.67 6.46
C SER A 129 -9.74 15.53 5.10
N LEU A 130 -9.40 14.30 4.71
CA LEU A 130 -8.87 14.06 3.37
C LEU A 130 -9.93 14.40 2.34
N ALA A 131 -11.20 14.02 2.53
CA ALA A 131 -12.29 14.39 1.63
C ALA A 131 -12.50 15.92 1.51
N GLU A 132 -12.33 16.67 2.62
CA GLU A 132 -12.37 18.14 2.59
C GLU A 132 -11.20 18.73 1.78
N MET A 133 -10.05 18.06 1.81
CA MET A 133 -8.85 18.44 1.08
C MET A 133 -8.95 18.11 -0.41
N GLU A 134 -9.49 16.94 -0.76
CA GLU A 134 -9.73 16.49 -2.14
C GLU A 134 -10.76 17.37 -2.87
N ALA A 135 -11.67 18.00 -2.12
CA ALA A 135 -12.64 18.95 -2.68
C ALA A 135 -12.00 20.27 -3.15
N ASP A 136 -10.75 20.56 -2.78
CA ASP A 136 -10.05 21.77 -3.16
C ASP A 136 -9.21 21.59 -4.42
N VAL A 137 -9.33 22.55 -5.32
CA VAL A 137 -8.65 22.54 -6.62
C VAL A 137 -7.29 23.18 -6.46
N VAL A 138 -6.25 22.54 -6.99
CA VAL A 138 -4.90 23.10 -7.01
C VAL A 138 -4.92 24.45 -7.74
N PRO A 139 -4.47 25.56 -7.10
CA PRO A 139 -4.44 26.86 -7.74
C PRO A 139 -3.56 26.86 -9.00
N THR A 140 -4.01 27.56 -10.04
CA THR A 140 -3.26 27.73 -11.31
C THR A 140 -1.92 28.43 -11.13
N SER A 141 -1.73 29.16 -10.03
CA SER A 141 -0.43 29.74 -9.64
C SER A 141 0.59 28.69 -9.21
N ILE A 142 0.14 27.49 -8.85
CA ILE A 142 0.99 26.35 -8.50
C ILE A 142 1.15 25.43 -9.71
N ALA A 143 0.04 25.00 -10.30
CA ALA A 143 0.00 24.11 -11.46
C ALA A 143 -1.35 24.24 -12.19
N ASN A 144 -1.32 24.21 -13.52
CA ASN A 144 -2.52 24.28 -14.35
C ASN A 144 -3.10 22.89 -14.64
N SER A 145 -2.23 21.87 -14.70
CA SER A 145 -2.55 20.49 -15.04
C SER A 145 -1.73 19.50 -14.20
N ALA A 146 -2.21 18.27 -14.04
CA ALA A 146 -1.43 17.16 -13.50
C ALA A 146 -0.17 16.88 -14.33
N TRP A 147 -0.15 17.22 -15.63
CA TRP A 147 1.06 17.13 -16.47
C TRP A 147 2.19 18.04 -15.97
N ASP A 148 1.88 19.15 -15.28
CA ASP A 148 2.87 20.05 -14.69
C ASP A 148 3.70 19.39 -13.58
N LEU A 149 3.21 18.30 -13.00
CA LEU A 149 3.90 17.55 -11.95
C LEU A 149 5.05 16.68 -12.51
N VAL A 150 4.98 16.27 -13.77
CA VAL A 150 5.92 15.30 -14.35
C VAL A 150 7.33 15.89 -14.40
N GLY A 151 8.27 15.21 -13.72
CA GLY A 151 9.67 15.63 -13.63
C GLY A 151 9.90 16.97 -12.91
N ALA A 152 8.89 17.55 -12.25
CA ALA A 152 8.94 18.88 -11.66
C ALA A 152 8.81 18.83 -10.12
N SER A 153 9.86 18.39 -9.43
CA SER A 153 9.84 18.22 -7.96
C SER A 153 9.47 19.51 -7.20
N SER A 154 9.83 20.69 -7.71
CA SER A 154 9.44 21.96 -7.08
C SER A 154 7.92 22.21 -7.14
N VAL A 155 7.27 21.80 -8.23
CA VAL A 155 5.80 21.93 -8.39
C VAL A 155 5.11 20.90 -7.48
N GLN A 156 5.59 19.66 -7.46
CA GLN A 156 5.08 18.61 -6.55
C GLN A 156 5.16 19.05 -5.07
N ASN A 157 6.29 19.66 -4.67
CA ASN A 157 6.45 20.20 -3.32
C ASN A 157 5.47 21.36 -3.04
N SER A 158 5.23 22.22 -4.03
CA SER A 158 4.30 23.35 -3.88
C SER A 158 2.85 22.89 -3.75
N VAL A 159 2.45 21.85 -4.48
CA VAL A 159 1.14 21.19 -4.30
C VAL A 159 1.04 20.54 -2.91
N SER A 160 2.09 19.86 -2.48
CA SER A 160 2.16 19.26 -1.14
C SER A 160 2.02 20.32 -0.04
N ASP A 161 2.71 21.45 -0.17
CA ASP A 161 2.66 22.56 0.78
C ASP A 161 1.31 23.27 0.79
N HIS A 162 0.60 23.33 -0.35
CA HIS A 162 -0.78 23.82 -0.43
C HIS A 162 -1.70 22.98 0.45
N TYR A 163 -1.61 21.65 0.33
CA TYR A 163 -2.45 20.72 1.08
C TYR A 163 -2.04 20.54 2.55
N ASN A 164 -0.78 20.82 2.89
CA ASN A 164 -0.32 20.85 4.28
C ASN A 164 -0.95 21.98 5.12
N GLN A 165 -1.61 22.96 4.49
CA GLN A 165 -2.31 24.04 5.19
C GLN A 165 -3.68 23.63 5.71
N TYR A 166 -4.19 22.44 5.32
CA TYR A 166 -5.45 21.91 5.82
C TYR A 166 -5.32 21.52 7.30
N ASN A 167 -5.98 22.31 8.15
CA ASN A 167 -5.87 22.21 9.60
C ASN A 167 -6.21 20.79 10.10
N GLY A 168 -5.29 20.22 10.86
CA GLY A 168 -5.52 19.00 11.63
C GLY A 168 -5.31 17.68 10.88
N VAL A 169 -4.95 17.67 9.59
CA VAL A 169 -4.61 16.41 8.89
C VAL A 169 -3.40 15.76 9.57
N LEU A 170 -2.36 16.54 9.86
CA LEU A 170 -1.18 16.08 10.59
C LEU A 170 -1.55 15.46 11.94
N ASP A 171 -2.32 16.19 12.75
CA ASP A 171 -2.74 15.72 14.07
C ASP A 171 -3.55 14.42 13.99
N LYS A 172 -4.40 14.28 12.97
CA LYS A 172 -5.22 13.08 12.74
C LYS A 172 -4.38 11.90 12.27
N VAL A 173 -3.39 12.10 11.40
CA VAL A 173 -2.42 11.07 11.03
C VAL A 173 -1.62 10.62 12.25
N VAL A 174 -1.05 11.57 13.02
CA VAL A 174 -0.28 11.26 14.24
C VAL A 174 -1.15 10.52 15.26
N ASN A 175 -2.40 10.96 15.46
CA ASN A 175 -3.34 10.28 16.35
C ASN A 175 -3.63 8.84 15.88
N LEU A 176 -3.89 8.65 14.58
CA LEU A 176 -4.11 7.33 13.99
C LEU A 176 -2.90 6.41 14.21
N THR A 177 -1.69 6.89 13.90
CA THR A 177 -0.45 6.13 14.09
C THR A 177 -0.19 5.79 15.56
N ASN A 178 -0.44 6.73 16.48
CA ASN A 178 -0.28 6.51 17.91
C ASN A 178 -1.23 5.43 18.43
N ILE A 179 -2.51 5.45 18.02
CA ILE A 179 -3.49 4.43 18.42
C ILE A 179 -3.15 3.08 17.78
N ALA A 180 -2.78 3.06 16.49
CA ALA A 180 -2.38 1.83 15.82
C ALA A 180 -1.15 1.19 16.46
N GLY A 181 -0.20 1.99 16.96
CA GLY A 181 0.96 1.51 17.71
C GLY A 181 0.62 0.84 19.05
N GLN A 182 -0.57 1.07 19.61
CA GLN A 182 -1.04 0.37 20.81
C GLN A 182 -1.51 -1.06 20.53
N LEU A 183 -1.86 -1.36 19.27
CA LEU A 183 -2.15 -2.72 18.83
C LEU A 183 -0.80 -3.37 18.49
N SER A 184 -0.37 -4.31 19.33
CA SER A 184 0.93 -4.96 19.22
C SER A 184 1.12 -5.60 17.84
N GLY A 185 1.94 -4.99 16.99
CA GLY A 185 2.48 -5.59 15.78
C GLY A 185 1.49 -5.73 14.61
N ILE A 186 1.68 -4.87 13.61
CA ILE A 186 1.20 -5.04 12.22
C ILE A 186 -0.31 -4.81 12.06
N VAL A 187 -0.81 -3.65 12.49
CA VAL A 187 -1.88 -3.04 11.70
C VAL A 187 -1.21 -2.39 10.50
N GLU A 188 -1.26 -3.05 9.35
CA GLU A 188 -0.95 -2.41 8.08
C GLU A 188 -2.02 -1.35 7.86
N ILE A 189 -1.74 -0.12 8.27
CA ILE A 189 -2.53 1.03 7.83
C ILE A 189 -2.25 1.15 6.34
N ASP A 190 -3.28 0.98 5.52
CA ASP A 190 -3.20 1.25 4.08
C ASP A 190 -2.52 2.60 3.84
N LYS A 191 -1.69 2.67 2.81
CA LYS A 191 -1.01 3.92 2.44
C LYS A 191 -2.06 5.03 2.31
N VAL A 192 -1.90 6.10 3.08
CA VAL A 192 -2.82 7.24 3.02
C VAL A 192 -2.64 7.90 1.66
N MET A 193 -3.71 7.95 0.87
CA MET A 193 -3.72 8.55 -0.46
C MET A 193 -4.77 9.65 -0.53
N ILE A 194 -4.53 10.61 -1.40
CA ILE A 194 -5.40 11.76 -1.66
C ILE A 194 -5.50 11.97 -3.16
N GLU A 195 -6.71 12.24 -3.66
CA GLU A 195 -6.94 12.67 -5.03
C GLU A 195 -7.09 14.18 -5.11
N VAL A 196 -6.16 14.84 -5.80
CA VAL A 196 -6.17 16.28 -6.00
C VAL A 196 -6.64 16.60 -7.41
N SER A 197 -7.43 17.66 -7.56
CA SER A 197 -7.98 18.09 -8.86
C SER A 197 -7.32 19.37 -9.35
N PHE A 198 -7.18 19.50 -10.67
CA PHE A 198 -6.64 20.68 -11.35
C PHE A 198 -7.74 21.40 -12.15
N ASN A 199 -7.48 22.65 -12.54
CA ASN A 199 -8.46 23.47 -13.26
C ASN A 199 -8.76 22.96 -14.68
N ASP A 200 -7.83 22.23 -15.30
CA ASP A 200 -8.02 21.57 -16.60
C ASP A 200 -8.85 20.26 -16.51
N LYS A 201 -9.33 19.91 -15.31
CA LYS A 201 -10.06 18.68 -14.95
C LYS A 201 -9.20 17.42 -14.95
N SER A 202 -7.89 17.54 -15.04
CA SER A 202 -7.01 16.44 -14.67
C SER A 202 -6.99 16.24 -13.16
N THR A 203 -6.60 15.04 -12.73
CA THR A 203 -6.45 14.68 -11.32
C THR A 203 -5.07 14.07 -11.07
N ALA A 204 -4.60 14.13 -9.83
CA ALA A 204 -3.39 13.46 -9.39
C ALA A 204 -3.62 12.75 -8.05
N ILE A 205 -3.10 11.54 -7.93
CA ILE A 205 -3.03 10.78 -6.69
C ILE A 205 -1.70 11.06 -6.03
N PHE A 206 -1.76 11.57 -4.80
CA PHE A 206 -0.62 11.69 -3.92
C PHE A 206 -0.74 10.68 -2.80
N SER A 207 0.39 10.19 -2.33
CA SER A 207 0.46 9.30 -1.19
C SER A 207 1.30 9.89 -0.07
N LEU A 208 0.93 9.63 1.18
CA LEU A 208 1.73 10.05 2.32
C LEU A 208 2.99 9.19 2.38
N TYR A 209 4.14 9.81 2.12
CA TYR A 209 5.46 9.16 2.18
C TYR A 209 6.02 9.17 3.60
N ALA A 210 6.05 10.33 4.24
CA ALA A 210 6.66 10.50 5.55
C ALA A 210 6.10 11.70 6.32
N ILE A 211 6.40 11.75 7.61
CA ILE A 211 6.25 12.95 8.45
C ILE A 211 7.64 13.41 8.85
N ILE A 212 8.07 14.58 8.36
CA ILE A 212 9.40 15.11 8.64
C ILE A 212 9.25 16.51 9.24
N ASN A 213 9.80 16.71 10.44
CA ASN A 213 9.74 18.00 11.16
C ASN A 213 8.32 18.57 11.30
N GLY A 214 7.33 17.70 11.56
CA GLY A 214 5.93 18.12 11.70
C GLY A 214 5.28 18.56 10.38
N LYS A 215 5.80 18.13 9.23
CA LYS A 215 5.17 18.30 7.92
C LYS A 215 4.88 16.96 7.29
N LEU A 216 3.71 16.84 6.65
CA LEU A 216 3.40 15.68 5.83
C LEU A 216 4.13 15.83 4.49
N ILE A 217 4.85 14.79 4.11
CA ILE A 217 5.55 14.69 2.84
C ILE A 217 4.69 13.81 1.95
N TRP A 218 4.16 14.40 0.89
CA TRP A 218 3.33 13.72 -0.10
C TRP A 218 4.18 13.39 -1.32
N ASP A 219 3.99 12.19 -1.87
CA ASP A 219 4.67 11.71 -3.06
C ASP A 219 3.65 11.56 -4.19
N PHE A 220 3.97 12.09 -5.37
CA PHE A 220 3.11 11.98 -6.53
C PHE A 220 3.18 10.54 -7.06
N GLU A 221 2.05 9.83 -7.05
CA GLU A 221 1.99 8.43 -7.50
C GLU A 221 1.70 8.35 -8.99
N HIS A 222 0.64 9.01 -9.42
CA HIS A 222 0.17 9.06 -10.80
C HIS A 222 -0.99 10.06 -10.90
N GLY A 223 -1.38 10.43 -12.11
CA GLY A 223 -2.54 11.26 -12.39
C GLY A 223 -3.31 10.78 -13.61
N THR A 224 -4.42 11.45 -13.88
CA THR A 224 -5.28 11.17 -15.04
C THR A 224 -5.68 12.50 -15.66
N ASP A 225 -5.50 12.66 -16.97
CA ASP A 225 -6.02 13.84 -17.66
C ASP A 225 -7.50 13.69 -18.08
N VAL A 226 -8.06 14.76 -18.66
CA VAL A 226 -9.45 14.78 -19.15
C VAL A 226 -9.76 13.73 -20.24
N ASP A 227 -8.72 13.24 -20.91
CA ASP A 227 -8.77 12.21 -21.94
C ASP A 227 -8.60 10.78 -21.40
N ASN A 228 -8.44 10.64 -20.07
CA ASN A 228 -8.11 9.40 -19.36
C ASN A 228 -6.72 8.83 -19.70
N ASN A 229 -5.78 9.69 -20.10
CA ASN A 229 -4.38 9.30 -20.18
C ASN A 229 -3.82 9.17 -18.76
N MET A 230 -3.09 8.08 -18.51
CA MET A 230 -2.34 7.91 -17.27
C MET A 230 -1.10 8.82 -17.29
N ILE A 231 -0.92 9.59 -16.23
CA ILE A 231 0.21 10.51 -16.02
C ILE A 231 1.09 9.90 -14.93
N GLU A 232 2.28 9.45 -15.28
CA GLU A 232 3.21 8.89 -14.30
C GLU A 232 4.21 9.97 -13.81
N PRO A 233 4.81 9.85 -12.61
CA PRO A 233 5.77 10.82 -12.07
C PRO A 233 6.98 11.02 -12.98
N SER A 234 7.30 9.97 -13.74
CA SER A 234 8.26 9.95 -14.82
C SER A 234 7.69 9.16 -15.99
N LEU A 235 7.91 9.63 -17.22
CA LEU A 235 7.54 8.87 -18.41
C LEU A 235 8.30 7.54 -18.48
N SER A 236 7.58 6.45 -18.77
CA SER A 236 8.15 5.11 -18.80
C SER A 236 9.30 4.98 -19.79
N THR A 237 10.38 4.36 -19.33
CA THR A 237 11.61 4.16 -20.11
C THR A 237 11.70 2.78 -20.75
N THR A 238 10.73 1.91 -20.50
CA THR A 238 10.82 0.50 -20.92
C THR A 238 9.65 0.03 -21.77
N ARG A 239 8.54 0.78 -21.79
CA ARG A 239 7.32 0.41 -22.50
C ARG A 239 6.90 1.52 -23.43
N ALA A 240 6.38 1.12 -24.60
CA ALA A 240 5.76 2.08 -25.49
C ALA A 240 4.39 2.47 -24.91
N GLU A 241 4.15 3.76 -24.76
CA GLU A 241 2.89 4.30 -24.23
C GLU A 241 2.16 5.07 -25.32
N GLN A 242 0.82 4.98 -25.28
CA GLN A 242 -0.08 5.65 -26.20
C GLN A 242 -0.92 6.66 -25.43
N TYR A 243 -0.91 7.90 -25.90
CA TYR A 243 -1.71 9.00 -25.35
C TYR A 243 -2.69 9.51 -26.40
N VAL A 244 -3.89 9.86 -25.96
CA VAL A 244 -5.01 10.31 -26.80
C VAL A 244 -5.41 11.73 -26.39
N PHE A 245 -5.49 12.66 -27.33
CA PHE A 245 -5.84 14.06 -27.03
C PHE A 245 -7.09 14.49 -27.81
N GLU A 246 -8.25 13.91 -27.48
CA GLU A 246 -9.51 14.13 -28.19
C GLU A 246 -10.39 15.18 -27.51
N LYS A 247 -10.60 15.07 -26.20
CA LYS A 247 -11.40 15.98 -25.36
C LYS A 247 -10.59 17.20 -24.94
N GLY A 248 -9.35 17.00 -24.52
CA GLY A 248 -8.43 18.07 -24.09
C GLY A 248 -7.81 18.82 -25.26
N GLY A 249 -7.68 18.14 -26.40
CA GLY A 249 -7.21 18.71 -27.66
C GLY A 249 -5.83 19.36 -27.55
N ALA A 250 -5.69 20.52 -28.18
CA ALA A 250 -4.40 21.22 -28.34
C ALA A 250 -3.77 21.63 -27.00
N SER A 251 -4.58 22.00 -26.01
CA SER A 251 -4.10 22.45 -24.71
C SER A 251 -3.42 21.32 -23.96
N VAL A 252 -4.13 20.20 -23.78
CA VAL A 252 -3.62 19.04 -23.05
C VAL A 252 -2.44 18.40 -23.78
N PHE A 253 -2.44 18.42 -25.12
CA PHE A 253 -1.27 18.01 -25.88
C PHE A 253 -0.05 18.92 -25.60
N SER A 254 -0.23 20.24 -25.47
CA SER A 254 0.85 21.16 -25.11
C SER A 254 1.41 20.85 -23.73
N ASP A 255 0.53 20.62 -22.74
CA ASP A 255 0.93 20.29 -21.38
C ASP A 255 1.72 18.97 -21.33
N PHE A 256 1.24 17.96 -22.05
CA PHE A 256 1.96 16.70 -22.26
C PHE A 256 3.31 16.89 -22.94
N TYR A 257 3.37 17.69 -24.01
CA TYR A 257 4.61 17.95 -24.75
C TYR A 257 5.67 18.61 -23.86
N ASP A 258 5.26 19.58 -23.05
CA ASP A 258 6.15 20.26 -22.11
C ASP A 258 6.61 19.30 -21.00
N ALA A 259 5.71 18.48 -20.46
CA ALA A 259 6.03 17.41 -19.51
C ALA A 259 7.05 16.41 -20.08
N ALA A 260 6.83 15.95 -21.31
CA ALA A 260 7.72 15.03 -21.99
C ALA A 260 9.09 15.66 -22.26
N THR A 261 9.12 16.92 -22.66
CA THR A 261 10.37 17.66 -22.88
C THR A 261 11.16 17.81 -21.57
N ARG A 262 10.49 18.13 -20.45
CA ARG A 262 11.12 18.15 -19.11
C ARG A 262 11.70 16.78 -18.71
N ALA A 263 11.02 15.70 -19.09
CA ALA A 263 11.48 14.32 -18.87
C ALA A 263 12.58 13.87 -19.87
N GLY A 264 13.04 14.75 -20.78
CA GLY A 264 14.11 14.47 -21.73
C GLY A 264 13.68 13.74 -22.99
N VAL A 265 12.38 13.76 -23.33
CA VAL A 265 11.84 13.14 -24.55
C VAL A 265 12.10 14.00 -25.78
N THR A 266 12.51 13.36 -26.88
CA THR A 266 12.59 13.99 -28.21
C THR A 266 11.38 13.58 -29.06
N PHE A 267 10.79 14.53 -29.79
CA PHE A 267 9.67 14.26 -30.70
C PHE A 267 10.17 14.16 -32.14
N ILE A 268 9.66 13.19 -32.91
CA ILE A 268 9.93 13.05 -34.35
C ILE A 268 8.61 12.89 -35.10
N GLY A 269 8.29 13.82 -36.00
CA GLY A 269 7.09 13.78 -36.83
C GLY A 269 6.49 15.16 -37.12
N SER A 270 5.45 15.20 -37.95
CA SER A 270 4.71 16.42 -38.31
C SER A 270 3.80 16.86 -37.16
N SER A 271 3.93 18.13 -36.76
CA SER A 271 3.13 18.82 -35.76
C SER A 271 1.62 18.75 -36.05
N GLY A 272 0.85 18.27 -35.09
CA GLY A 272 -0.61 18.36 -35.06
C GLY A 272 -1.09 18.47 -33.62
N SER A 273 -2.25 19.09 -33.40
CA SER A 273 -2.76 19.44 -32.07
C SER A 273 -3.88 18.53 -31.55
N THR A 274 -4.23 17.47 -32.27
CA THR A 274 -5.32 16.51 -31.96
C THR A 274 -5.04 15.14 -32.59
N GLY A 275 -4.68 14.14 -31.80
CA GLY A 275 -4.30 12.81 -32.32
C GLY A 275 -3.75 11.86 -31.26
N ARG A 276 -3.11 10.78 -31.71
CA ARG A 276 -2.44 9.79 -30.87
C ARG A 276 -0.93 10.01 -30.87
N VAL A 277 -0.33 10.04 -29.69
CA VAL A 277 1.13 10.02 -29.54
C VAL A 277 1.57 8.64 -29.09
N THR A 278 2.52 8.04 -29.81
CA THR A 278 3.18 6.80 -29.37
C THR A 278 4.62 7.12 -29.02
N CYS A 279 5.00 6.94 -27.77
CA CYS A 279 6.37 7.16 -27.29
C CYS A 279 7.11 5.84 -27.19
N VAL A 280 8.34 5.75 -27.72
CA VAL A 280 9.19 4.55 -27.68
C VAL A 280 10.57 4.91 -27.15
N ASN A 281 11.07 4.14 -26.19
CA ASN A 281 12.45 4.28 -25.70
C ASN A 281 13.47 3.79 -26.75
N LYS A 282 14.54 4.57 -26.96
CA LYS A 282 15.64 4.26 -27.89
C LYS A 282 17.02 4.16 -27.21
N GLY A 283 17.07 4.12 -25.89
CA GLY A 283 18.27 4.04 -25.07
C GLY A 283 18.17 4.85 -23.77
N ILE A 284 19.27 4.89 -23.01
CA ILE A 284 19.37 5.66 -21.75
C ILE A 284 19.13 7.15 -22.04
N GLY A 285 17.99 7.67 -21.57
CA GLY A 285 17.63 9.10 -21.66
C GLY A 285 17.27 9.60 -23.07
N LYS A 286 16.99 8.73 -24.04
CA LYS A 286 16.57 9.13 -25.39
C LYS A 286 15.24 8.47 -25.77
N TYR A 287 14.22 9.29 -25.96
CA TYR A 287 12.87 8.87 -26.32
C TYR A 287 12.51 9.46 -27.67
N ILE A 288 11.73 8.70 -28.45
CA ILE A 288 11.13 9.18 -29.69
C ILE A 288 9.62 9.04 -29.54
N CYS A 289 8.92 10.16 -29.48
CA CYS A 289 7.46 10.17 -29.61
C CYS A 289 7.07 10.46 -31.06
N THR A 290 6.22 9.60 -31.61
CA THR A 290 5.64 9.73 -32.95
C THR A 290 4.17 10.13 -32.82
N TYR A 291 3.81 11.21 -33.50
CA TYR A 291 2.43 11.67 -33.60
C TYR A 291 1.72 11.02 -34.79
N THR A 292 0.52 10.49 -34.57
CA THR A 292 -0.37 9.97 -35.62
C THR A 292 -1.73 10.65 -35.48
N ARG A 293 -2.23 11.26 -36.54
CA ARG A 293 -3.57 11.85 -36.57
C ARG A 293 -4.63 10.78 -36.74
#